data_AF-A0A2D9Z4V4-F1
#
_entry.id   AF-A0A2D9Z4V4-F1
#
_cell.length_a   1.000
_cell.length_b   1.000
_cell.length_c   1.000
_cell.angle_alpha   90.00
_cell.angle_beta   90.00
_cell.angle_gamma   90.00
#
_symmetry.space_group_name_H-M   'P 1'
#
loop_
_entity.id
_entity.type
_entity.pdbx_description
1 polymer ?
#
loop_
_entity_poly.entity_id
_entity_poly.type
_entity_poly.pdbx_seq_one_letter_code
_entity_poly.pdbx_strand_id
1 'polypeptide(L)'
;MAKLEIKENVMPTSYVRHLYNVVTDVSFDWHYIHDATFEEQRTGSPSFSHLLYNNGHKSPHFNTFIPPLLEAVGEVNLIRVRLGCLLSNILNPQNNTHVDFEYPHMVGLYYINDADGPTCVWTEDGLQKVEAQSNRFVLFDGKYKHASTCPMAMPSRFVITYNFTQ
;
A
#
# COMPACT_ATOMS: atom_id res chain seq x y z
N MET A 1 -8.11 -15.10 17.09
CA MET A 1 -7.80 -13.69 16.76
C MET A 1 -7.82 -13.56 15.24
N ALA A 2 -8.35 -12.47 14.69
CA ALA A 2 -8.40 -12.30 13.24
C ALA A 2 -6.96 -12.21 12.67
N LYS A 3 -6.68 -12.97 11.60
CA LYS A 3 -5.35 -13.04 10.95
C LYS A 3 -5.02 -11.82 10.09
N LEU A 4 -6.04 -10.99 9.88
CA LEU A 4 -6.00 -9.69 9.25
C LEU A 4 -6.79 -8.74 10.15
N GLU A 5 -6.17 -7.63 10.52
CA GLU A 5 -6.78 -6.60 11.35
C GLU A 5 -7.09 -5.38 10.47
N ILE A 6 -8.29 -4.82 10.62
CA ILE A 6 -8.73 -3.63 9.88
C ILE A 6 -9.06 -2.54 10.89
N LYS A 7 -8.48 -1.35 10.68
CA LYS A 7 -8.80 -0.13 11.43
C LYS A 7 -9.36 0.90 10.46
N GLU A 8 -10.54 1.39 10.77
CA GLU A 8 -11.20 2.42 9.97
C GLU A 8 -11.00 3.79 10.62
N ASN A 9 -11.01 4.83 9.80
CA ASN A 9 -10.93 6.22 10.24
C ASN A 9 -9.68 6.52 11.11
N VAL A 10 -8.53 5.95 10.73
CA VAL A 10 -7.29 6.03 11.53
C VAL A 10 -6.81 7.46 11.72
N MET A 11 -6.92 8.30 10.69
CA MET A 11 -6.45 9.68 10.72
C MET A 11 -7.60 10.70 10.70
N PRO A 12 -7.41 11.92 11.22
CA PRO A 12 -8.37 13.01 11.02
C PRO A 12 -8.61 13.29 9.53
N THR A 13 -9.84 13.60 9.13
CA THR A 13 -10.21 13.84 7.72
C THR A 13 -9.37 14.95 7.06
N SER A 14 -8.94 15.95 7.82
CA SER A 14 -8.03 17.01 7.33
C SER A 14 -6.67 16.44 6.90
N TYR A 15 -6.15 15.45 7.64
CA TYR A 15 -4.91 14.77 7.32
C TYR A 15 -5.06 13.90 6.07
N VAL A 16 -6.14 13.13 5.98
CA VAL A 16 -6.45 12.32 4.78
C VAL A 16 -6.51 13.19 3.53
N ARG A 17 -7.20 14.34 3.62
CA ARG A 17 -7.26 15.33 2.53
C ARG A 17 -5.89 15.91 2.19
N HIS A 18 -5.06 16.18 3.20
CA HIS A 18 -3.69 16.66 2.97
C HIS A 18 -2.87 15.62 2.19
N LEU A 19 -2.91 14.34 2.58
CA LEU A 19 -2.23 13.27 1.85
C LEU A 19 -2.71 13.18 0.41
N TYR A 20 -4.04 13.20 0.19
CA TYR A 20 -4.61 13.17 -1.14
C TYR A 20 -4.10 14.33 -1.99
N ASN A 21 -4.16 15.56 -1.48
CA ASN A 21 -3.69 16.75 -2.18
C ASN A 21 -2.21 16.63 -2.57
N VAL A 22 -1.35 16.16 -1.66
CA VAL A 22 0.08 15.96 -1.92
C VAL A 22 0.29 14.97 -3.06
N VAL A 23 -0.35 13.79 -3.03
CA VAL A 23 -0.10 12.74 -4.04
C VAL A 23 -0.72 13.04 -5.41
N THR A 24 -1.69 13.96 -5.47
CA THR A 24 -2.30 14.44 -6.72
C THR A 24 -1.70 15.73 -7.25
N ASP A 25 -0.78 16.35 -6.51
CA ASP A 25 -0.10 17.56 -6.96
C ASP A 25 0.84 17.23 -8.12
N VAL A 26 0.87 18.09 -9.14
CA VAL A 26 1.72 17.91 -10.32
C VAL A 26 3.22 17.98 -10.01
N SER A 27 3.59 18.55 -8.87
CA SER A 27 4.96 18.61 -8.39
C SER A 27 5.40 17.38 -7.60
N PHE A 28 4.47 16.48 -7.26
CA PHE A 28 4.80 15.26 -6.54
C PHE A 28 5.58 14.28 -7.43
N ASP A 29 6.68 13.77 -6.91
CA ASP A 29 7.64 12.97 -7.64
C ASP A 29 7.26 11.49 -7.67
N TRP A 30 6.35 11.18 -8.59
CA TRP A 30 6.02 9.82 -8.98
C TRP A 30 7.09 9.22 -9.88
N HIS A 31 7.57 8.02 -9.53
CA HIS A 31 8.55 7.26 -10.31
C HIS A 31 7.87 6.09 -10.99
N TYR A 32 8.01 5.98 -12.31
CA TYR A 32 7.42 4.91 -13.09
C TYR A 32 8.05 3.55 -12.76
N ILE A 33 7.22 2.52 -12.61
CA ILE A 33 7.65 1.12 -12.50
C ILE A 33 6.90 0.26 -13.51
N HIS A 34 7.63 -0.68 -14.12
CA HIS A 34 7.09 -1.56 -15.17
C HIS A 34 6.05 -2.55 -14.63
N ASP A 35 6.17 -2.94 -13.37
CA ASP A 35 5.29 -3.88 -12.68
C ASP A 35 5.10 -3.41 -11.23
N ALA A 36 3.83 -3.23 -10.83
CA ALA A 36 3.45 -2.78 -9.50
C ALA A 36 3.93 -3.68 -8.35
N THR A 37 4.22 -4.95 -8.65
CA THR A 37 4.72 -5.93 -7.70
C THR A 37 6.25 -5.91 -7.64
N PHE A 38 6.92 -6.05 -8.78
CA PHE A 38 8.38 -6.21 -8.86
C PHE A 38 8.99 -5.20 -9.83
N GLU A 39 9.95 -4.39 -9.36
CA GLU A 39 10.54 -3.32 -10.18
C GLU A 39 11.20 -3.80 -11.50
N GLU A 40 11.75 -5.01 -11.50
CA GLU A 40 12.51 -5.57 -12.64
C GLU A 40 11.70 -6.49 -13.55
N GLN A 41 10.48 -6.88 -13.17
CA GLN A 41 9.63 -7.75 -14.00
C GLN A 41 8.79 -6.91 -14.96
N ARG A 42 8.48 -7.48 -16.13
CA ARG A 42 7.67 -6.84 -17.19
C ARG A 42 6.38 -7.58 -17.49
N THR A 43 5.90 -8.35 -16.52
CA THR A 43 4.73 -9.23 -16.68
C THR A 43 3.49 -8.68 -15.95
N GLY A 44 3.65 -7.80 -14.96
CA GLY A 44 2.57 -7.14 -14.25
C GLY A 44 2.10 -5.82 -14.87
N SER A 45 1.22 -5.13 -14.16
CA SER A 45 0.68 -3.86 -14.61
C SER A 45 1.64 -2.69 -14.32
N PRO A 46 1.86 -1.78 -15.28
CA PRO A 46 2.65 -0.59 -15.03
C PRO A 46 1.96 0.29 -13.99
N SER A 47 2.76 0.93 -13.15
CA SER A 47 2.25 1.83 -12.11
C SER A 47 3.28 2.89 -11.77
N PHE A 48 2.93 3.79 -10.85
CA PHE A 48 3.87 4.75 -10.28
C PHE A 48 4.10 4.42 -8.81
N SER A 49 5.31 4.69 -8.34
CA SER A 49 5.66 4.55 -6.94
C SER A 49 6.53 5.70 -6.44
N HIS A 50 6.54 5.89 -5.13
CA HIS A 50 7.49 6.75 -4.44
C HIS A 50 8.01 5.98 -3.22
N LEU A 51 9.32 5.78 -3.15
CA LEU A 51 9.96 5.04 -2.09
C LEU A 51 10.24 5.97 -0.90
N LEU A 52 9.31 6.00 0.06
CA LEU A 52 9.35 6.88 1.22
C LEU A 52 10.45 6.50 2.21
N TYR A 53 10.67 5.19 2.38
CA TYR A 53 11.75 4.65 3.20
C TYR A 53 12.24 3.31 2.64
N ASN A 54 13.54 3.11 2.62
CA ASN A 54 14.15 1.82 2.30
C ASN A 54 15.53 1.70 2.94
N ASN A 55 15.73 0.68 3.77
CA ASN A 55 17.02 0.33 4.36
C ASN A 55 17.80 1.55 4.92
N GLY A 56 17.15 2.33 5.79
CA GLY A 56 17.74 3.51 6.44
C GLY A 56 17.66 4.81 5.64
N HIS A 57 17.39 4.75 4.33
CA HIS A 57 17.17 5.95 3.51
C HIS A 57 15.73 6.45 3.64
N LYS A 58 15.55 7.76 3.82
CA LYS A 58 14.25 8.45 3.91
C LYS A 58 14.13 9.44 2.76
N SER A 59 13.01 9.41 2.05
CA SER A 59 12.70 10.46 1.08
C SER A 59 12.29 11.76 1.79
N PRO A 60 12.32 12.92 1.10
CA PRO A 60 11.82 14.18 1.65
C PRO A 60 10.37 14.13 2.14
N HIS A 61 9.56 13.22 1.58
CA HIS A 61 8.15 13.04 1.93
C HIS A 61 7.91 12.08 3.10
N PHE A 62 8.93 11.41 3.63
CA PHE A 62 8.79 10.38 4.66
C PHE A 62 7.90 10.82 5.85
N ASN A 63 8.17 12.00 6.42
CA ASN A 63 7.45 12.49 7.60
C ASN A 63 5.97 12.78 7.32
N THR A 64 5.61 13.05 6.06
CA THR A 64 4.21 13.25 5.64
C THR A 64 3.43 11.94 5.63
N PHE A 65 4.07 10.81 5.38
CA PHE A 65 3.37 9.54 5.14
C PHE A 65 3.56 8.51 6.26
N ILE A 66 4.41 8.76 7.26
CA ILE A 66 4.57 7.85 8.40
C ILE A 66 3.44 7.86 9.45
N PRO A 67 2.70 8.97 9.70
CA PRO A 67 1.74 9.01 10.81
C PRO A 67 0.62 7.96 10.81
N PRO A 68 0.02 7.54 9.67
CA PRO A 68 -0.99 6.48 9.70
C PRO A 68 -0.47 5.15 10.28
N LEU A 69 0.81 4.83 10.08
CA LEU A 69 1.44 3.67 10.69
C LEU A 69 1.55 3.85 12.21
N LEU A 70 2.11 4.98 12.66
CA LEU A 70 2.32 5.22 14.08
C LEU A 70 1.02 5.25 14.87
N GLU A 71 -0.04 5.81 14.29
CA GLU A 71 -1.38 5.80 14.90
C GLU A 71 -1.97 4.38 14.96
N ALA A 72 -1.79 3.59 13.90
CA ALA A 72 -2.34 2.24 13.83
C ALA A 72 -1.59 1.22 14.69
N VAL A 73 -0.26 1.29 14.79
CA VAL A 73 0.56 0.24 15.44
C VAL A 73 1.57 0.73 16.45
N GLY A 74 1.81 2.05 16.55
CA GLY A 74 2.86 2.61 17.40
C GLY A 74 4.24 2.59 16.75
N GLU A 75 5.29 2.67 17.58
CA GLU A 75 6.68 2.64 17.12
C GLU A 75 7.08 1.24 16.64
N VAL A 76 7.81 1.18 15.53
CA VAL A 76 8.20 -0.07 14.88
C VAL A 76 9.60 0.04 14.26
N ASN A 77 10.23 -1.10 14.03
CA ASN A 77 11.47 -1.20 13.27
C ASN A 77 11.16 -1.28 11.77
N LEU A 78 11.29 -0.15 11.07
CA LEU A 78 10.95 -0.04 9.65
C LEU A 78 11.94 -0.79 8.75
N ILE A 79 11.38 -1.53 7.80
CA ILE A 79 12.11 -2.19 6.70
C ILE A 79 11.97 -1.35 5.42
N ARG A 80 10.72 -1.10 5.00
CA ARG A 80 10.39 -0.36 3.78
C ARG A 80 9.05 0.36 3.93
N VAL A 81 8.96 1.55 3.35
CA VAL A 81 7.69 2.25 3.16
C VAL A 81 7.61 2.67 1.70
N ARG A 82 6.60 2.17 0.98
CA ARG A 82 6.38 2.46 -0.44
C ARG A 82 4.99 3.04 -0.62
N LEU A 83 4.92 4.21 -1.23
CA LEU A 83 3.68 4.76 -1.74
C LEU A 83 3.48 4.28 -3.17
N GLY A 84 2.30 3.73 -3.48
CA GLY A 84 1.94 3.24 -4.81
C GLY A 84 0.74 3.99 -5.38
N CYS A 85 0.83 4.30 -6.68
CA CYS A 85 -0.26 4.80 -7.52
C CYS A 85 -0.53 3.75 -8.60
N LEU A 86 -1.57 2.96 -8.40
CA LEU A 86 -2.04 2.02 -9.40
C LEU A 86 -2.98 2.73 -10.36
N LEU A 87 -2.74 2.55 -11.65
CA LEU A 87 -3.57 3.09 -12.72
C LEU A 87 -4.70 2.12 -13.05
N SER A 88 -5.77 2.65 -13.65
CA SER A 88 -6.85 1.83 -14.18
C SER A 88 -6.32 0.81 -15.20
N ASN A 89 -6.68 -0.47 -15.02
CA ASN A 89 -6.36 -1.52 -15.98
C ASN A 89 -7.47 -2.57 -16.06
N ILE A 90 -8.33 -2.46 -17.07
CA ILE A 90 -9.45 -3.39 -17.30
C ILE A 90 -8.96 -4.72 -17.91
N LEU A 91 -7.85 -4.71 -18.65
CA LEU A 91 -7.37 -5.89 -19.38
C LEU A 91 -6.64 -6.88 -18.48
N ASN A 92 -5.87 -6.37 -17.52
CA ASN A 92 -5.15 -7.19 -16.55
C ASN A 92 -5.24 -6.56 -15.14
N PRO A 93 -6.40 -6.65 -14.48
CA PRO A 93 -6.63 -5.91 -13.25
C PRO A 93 -5.83 -6.48 -12.08
N GLN A 94 -5.57 -7.78 -12.02
CA GLN A 94 -4.91 -8.37 -10.86
C GLN A 94 -3.38 -8.41 -11.04
N ASN A 95 -2.65 -7.80 -10.11
CA ASN A 95 -1.19 -7.88 -10.08
C ASN A 95 -0.68 -9.23 -9.57
N ASN A 96 0.62 -9.47 -9.78
CA ASN A 96 1.28 -10.72 -9.41
C ASN A 96 1.16 -11.00 -7.90
N THR A 97 0.77 -12.23 -7.55
CA THR A 97 0.72 -12.71 -6.16
C THR A 97 2.13 -12.92 -5.62
N HIS A 98 2.44 -12.32 -4.46
CA HIS A 98 3.78 -12.30 -3.89
C HIS A 98 3.75 -12.20 -2.35
N VAL A 99 4.92 -12.37 -1.74
CA VAL A 99 5.23 -11.84 -0.42
C VAL A 99 6.27 -10.72 -0.62
N ASP A 100 6.28 -9.72 0.26
CA ASP A 100 7.21 -8.59 0.13
C ASP A 100 8.65 -9.00 0.46
N PHE A 101 8.80 -9.83 1.50
CA PHE A 101 10.08 -10.34 1.99
C PHE A 101 9.93 -11.79 2.44
N GLU A 102 11.01 -12.57 2.32
CA GLU A 102 11.04 -13.98 2.72
C GLU A 102 11.34 -14.19 4.22
N TYR A 103 11.71 -13.13 4.93
CA TYR A 103 11.97 -13.16 6.38
C TYR A 103 10.77 -12.62 7.19
N PRO A 104 10.66 -12.98 8.49
CA PRO A 104 9.55 -12.52 9.32
C PRO A 104 9.41 -11.00 9.36
N HIS A 105 8.22 -10.50 9.04
CA HIS A 105 7.86 -9.10 9.07
C HIS A 105 6.34 -8.94 9.11
N MET A 106 5.87 -7.72 9.38
CA MET A 106 4.48 -7.32 9.28
C MET A 106 4.27 -6.46 8.03
N VAL A 107 3.06 -6.54 7.47
CA VAL A 107 2.61 -5.68 6.36
C VAL A 107 1.45 -4.82 6.85
N GLY A 108 1.63 -3.50 6.75
CA GLY A 108 0.59 -2.50 6.92
C GLY A 108 0.19 -1.91 5.57
N LEU A 109 -1.09 -1.79 5.29
CA LEU A 109 -1.61 -1.07 4.12
C LEU A 109 -2.46 0.09 4.59
N TYR A 110 -2.26 1.27 4.01
CA TYR A 110 -3.13 2.43 4.25
C TYR A 110 -3.62 3.02 2.93
N TYR A 111 -4.94 3.08 2.74
CA TYR A 111 -5.55 3.59 1.51
C TYR A 111 -5.86 5.08 1.65
N ILE A 112 -5.35 5.88 0.72
CA ILE A 112 -5.53 7.34 0.76
C ILE A 112 -6.89 7.73 0.15
N ASN A 113 -7.34 7.03 -0.89
CA ASN A 113 -8.63 7.28 -1.54
C ASN A 113 -9.50 6.03 -1.61
N ASP A 114 -10.81 6.25 -1.77
CA ASP A 114 -11.72 5.19 -2.18
C ASP A 114 -11.40 4.77 -3.62
N ALA A 115 -11.28 3.47 -3.84
CA ALA A 115 -11.10 2.88 -5.15
C ALA A 115 -11.70 1.47 -5.20
N ASP A 116 -12.10 1.05 -6.39
CA ASP A 116 -12.34 -0.35 -6.68
C ASP A 116 -11.01 -1.10 -6.86
N GLY A 117 -11.10 -2.43 -7.01
CA GLY A 117 -9.93 -3.30 -7.04
C GLY A 117 -9.45 -3.61 -5.62
N PRO A 118 -9.91 -4.71 -5.00
CA PRO A 118 -9.50 -5.07 -3.66
C PRO A 118 -8.04 -5.54 -3.61
N THR A 119 -7.45 -5.48 -2.42
CA THR A 119 -6.25 -6.26 -2.11
C THR A 119 -6.67 -7.67 -1.69
N CYS A 120 -6.15 -8.67 -2.39
CA CYS A 120 -6.36 -10.08 -2.10
C CYS A 120 -5.22 -10.57 -1.19
N VAL A 121 -5.55 -11.18 -0.05
CA VAL A 121 -4.59 -11.76 0.90
C VAL A 121 -4.97 -13.22 1.13
N TRP A 122 -4.04 -14.14 0.84
CA TRP A 122 -4.24 -15.58 1.00
C TRP A 122 -3.72 -16.01 2.38
N THR A 123 -4.66 -16.14 3.30
CA THR A 123 -4.41 -16.59 4.67
C THR A 123 -4.62 -18.10 4.80
N GLU A 124 -4.33 -18.65 5.97
CA GLU A 124 -4.66 -20.04 6.31
C GLU A 124 -6.17 -20.30 6.29
N ASP A 125 -6.99 -19.26 6.51
CA ASP A 125 -8.46 -19.33 6.46
C ASP A 125 -9.02 -19.15 5.03
N GLY A 126 -8.14 -19.04 4.02
CA GLY A 126 -8.49 -18.81 2.62
C GLY A 126 -8.26 -17.37 2.16
N LEU A 127 -8.87 -17.04 1.01
CA LEU A 127 -8.75 -15.74 0.36
C LEU A 127 -9.58 -14.68 1.10
N GLN A 128 -8.90 -13.67 1.63
CA GLN A 128 -9.48 -12.46 2.18
C GLN A 128 -9.37 -11.34 1.13
N LYS A 129 -10.48 -10.65 0.84
CA LYS A 129 -10.49 -9.48 -0.05
C LYS A 129 -10.73 -8.23 0.78
N VAL A 130 -9.83 -7.25 0.65
CA VAL A 130 -9.93 -5.98 1.36
C VAL A 130 -10.16 -4.86 0.37
N GLU A 131 -11.33 -4.23 0.45
CA GLU A 131 -11.66 -3.08 -0.38
C GLU A 131 -10.77 -1.89 -0.06
N ALA A 132 -10.42 -1.11 -1.09
CA ALA A 132 -9.63 0.10 -0.92
C ALA A 132 -10.56 1.25 -0.51
N GLN A 133 -10.73 1.41 0.81
CA GLN A 133 -11.54 2.48 1.39
C GLN A 133 -10.63 3.52 2.02
N SER A 134 -10.88 4.79 1.75
CA SER A 134 -10.07 5.89 2.27
C SER A 134 -10.01 5.84 3.79
N ASN A 135 -8.83 6.13 4.35
CA ASN A 135 -8.60 6.18 5.79
C ASN A 135 -8.70 4.82 6.51
N ARG A 136 -8.68 3.72 5.74
CA ARG A 136 -8.56 2.37 6.24
C ARG A 136 -7.09 1.97 6.36
N PHE A 137 -6.73 1.42 7.51
CA PHE A 137 -5.49 0.70 7.73
C PHE A 137 -5.76 -0.80 7.83
N VAL A 138 -4.90 -1.61 7.21
CA VAL A 138 -4.97 -3.06 7.20
C VAL A 138 -3.64 -3.62 7.67
N LEU A 139 -3.66 -4.55 8.62
CA LEU A 139 -2.47 -5.18 9.18
C LEU A 139 -2.56 -6.71 9.03
N PHE A 140 -1.50 -7.32 8.53
CA PHE A 140 -1.38 -8.78 8.45
C PHE A 140 0.09 -9.23 8.53
N ASP A 141 0.27 -10.51 8.83
CA ASP A 141 1.60 -11.16 8.85
C ASP A 141 2.17 -11.23 7.43
N GLY A 142 3.41 -10.76 7.25
CA GLY A 142 4.08 -10.66 5.96
C GLY A 142 4.38 -12.00 5.29
N LYS A 143 4.19 -13.13 5.99
CA LYS A 143 4.24 -14.46 5.38
C LYS A 143 3.08 -14.72 4.41
N TYR A 144 1.98 -13.97 4.53
CA TYR A 144 0.81 -14.18 3.67
C TYR A 144 1.04 -13.61 2.28
N LYS A 145 0.85 -14.50 1.29
CA LYS A 145 0.81 -14.09 -0.11
C LYS A 145 -0.30 -13.08 -0.30
N HIS A 146 -0.03 -12.03 -1.06
CA HIS A 146 -1.01 -11.02 -1.37
C HIS A 146 -0.83 -10.50 -2.79
N ALA A 147 -1.88 -9.89 -3.31
CA ALA A 147 -1.93 -9.32 -4.64
C ALA A 147 -2.85 -8.12 -4.61
N SER A 148 -2.40 -7.04 -5.25
CA SER A 148 -3.15 -5.82 -5.35
C SER A 148 -3.93 -5.85 -6.68
N THR A 149 -5.15 -5.31 -6.71
CA THR A 149 -5.93 -5.23 -7.95
C THR A 149 -5.96 -3.76 -8.42
N CYS A 150 -5.62 -3.52 -9.68
CA CYS A 150 -5.79 -2.24 -10.35
C CYS A 150 -7.28 -1.85 -10.34
N PRO A 151 -7.59 -0.57 -10.12
CA PRO A 151 -8.96 -0.13 -10.26
C PRO A 151 -9.43 -0.29 -11.72
N MET A 152 -10.73 -0.42 -11.92
CA MET A 152 -11.36 -0.51 -13.23
C MET A 152 -12.36 0.63 -13.41
N ALA A 153 -13.08 1.00 -12.36
CA ALA A 153 -14.02 2.12 -12.36
C ALA A 153 -13.37 3.45 -11.97
N MET A 154 -12.31 3.41 -11.16
CA MET A 154 -11.56 4.60 -10.73
C MET A 154 -10.27 4.79 -11.53
N PRO A 155 -9.85 6.04 -11.79
CA PRO A 155 -8.65 6.29 -12.59
C PRO A 155 -7.37 5.87 -11.86
N SER A 156 -7.35 5.96 -10.53
CA SER A 156 -6.17 5.64 -9.72
C SER A 156 -6.53 5.17 -8.33
N ARG A 157 -5.67 4.33 -7.76
CA ARG A 157 -5.70 3.89 -6.37
C ARG A 157 -4.37 4.19 -5.70
N PHE A 158 -4.42 4.97 -4.62
CA PHE A 158 -3.27 5.37 -3.84
C PHE A 158 -3.21 4.57 -2.54
N VAL A 159 -2.13 3.81 -2.36
CA VAL A 159 -1.93 2.96 -1.19
C VAL A 159 -0.51 3.09 -0.68
N ILE A 160 -0.35 3.19 0.64
CA ILE A 160 0.94 3.11 1.30
C ILE A 160 1.12 1.69 1.82
N THR A 161 2.22 1.05 1.45
CA THR A 161 2.65 -0.24 2.00
C THR A 161 3.77 0.00 2.99
N TYR A 162 3.58 -0.45 4.22
CA TYR A 162 4.57 -0.44 5.29
C TYR A 162 5.03 -1.87 5.56
N ASN A 163 6.33 -2.08 5.52
CA ASN A 163 6.98 -3.32 5.94
C ASN A 163 7.82 -3.02 7.18
N PHE A 164 7.61 -3.76 8.26
CA PHE A 164 8.27 -3.51 9.54
C PHE A 164 8.32 -4.75 10.44
N THR A 165 9.08 -4.66 11.52
CA THR A 165 9.06 -5.61 12.65
C THR A 165 8.71 -4.86 13.94
N GLN A 166 8.13 -5.56 14.91
CA GLN A 166 7.88 -5.07 16.27
C GLN A 166 8.94 -5.63 17.21
#